data_AF-A0AAE9ADS4-F1
#
_entry.id   AF-A0AAE9ADS4-F1
#
_cell.length_a   1.000
_cell.length_b   1.000
_cell.length_c   1.000
_cell.angle_alpha   90.00
_cell.angle_beta   90.00
_cell.angle_gamma   90.00
#
_symmetry.space_group_name_H-M   'P 1'
#
loop_
_entity.id
_entity.type
_entity.pdbx_description
1 polymer ?
#
loop_
_entity_poly.entity_id
_entity_poly.type
_entity_poly.pdbx_seq_one_letter_code
_entity_poly.pdbx_strand_id
1 'polypeptide(L)'
;MMFFVSNFPFVERQQRTNNVPKEDQRPSGHRMLPEFEKEIVRHLNILDRSTLRKTCHAGRILADTQPYNIEAFSLHSNSHDVSISIRENPTFRSIFTLDKESQDEAVLTIMTNEMVMIRHFGIVTRRGISGDVIHQWVEKLKNAGVRRLMVNQIHIVYDLFSKDVPKERRGRTEAGIRELIEMCVPGVLTSIVIDIDFIDLTWTDIVKSQQWKMATEIRVVGGGK
;
A
#
# COMPACT_ATOMS: atom_id res chain seq x y z
N MET A 1 -53.64 -12.54 76.53
CA MET A 1 -52.32 -13.19 76.30
C MET A 1 -51.37 -12.09 75.83
N MET A 2 -50.85 -11.32 76.79
CA MET A 2 -49.47 -11.31 77.33
C MET A 2 -48.49 -10.43 76.56
N PHE A 3 -47.80 -9.61 77.35
CA PHE A 3 -46.87 -8.52 77.02
C PHE A 3 -45.42 -9.00 76.81
N PHE A 4 -44.59 -8.05 76.37
CA PHE A 4 -43.15 -7.84 76.60
C PHE A 4 -42.12 -8.14 75.48
N VAL A 5 -41.56 -7.03 74.94
CA VAL A 5 -40.14 -6.65 74.82
C VAL A 5 -39.10 -7.79 74.77
N SER A 6 -38.22 -7.79 73.75
CA SER A 6 -36.78 -7.50 73.91
C SER A 6 -35.87 -8.04 72.78
N ASN A 7 -34.84 -7.21 72.50
CA ASN A 7 -33.45 -7.55 72.17
C ASN A 7 -33.09 -8.21 70.84
N PHE A 8 -32.34 -7.43 70.04
CA PHE A 8 -31.28 -7.92 69.17
C PHE A 8 -30.35 -8.90 69.92
N PRO A 9 -29.74 -9.84 69.17
CA PRO A 9 -28.29 -9.77 69.13
C PRO A 9 -27.77 -9.65 67.70
N PHE A 10 -26.86 -8.71 67.59
CA PHE A 10 -25.73 -8.66 66.67
C PHE A 10 -25.17 -10.06 66.38
N VAL A 11 -25.20 -10.47 65.11
CA VAL A 11 -24.17 -11.35 64.56
C VAL A 11 -23.77 -10.76 63.21
N GLU A 12 -22.65 -10.05 63.21
CA GLU A 12 -21.85 -9.81 62.02
C GLU A 12 -21.61 -11.15 61.30
N ARG A 13 -22.32 -11.37 60.20
CA ARG A 13 -21.75 -12.13 59.10
C ARG A 13 -21.43 -11.13 58.02
N GLN A 14 -20.12 -10.88 57.89
CA GLN A 14 -19.50 -10.29 56.72
C GLN A 14 -20.18 -10.82 55.46
N GLN A 15 -21.11 -10.05 54.90
CA GLN A 15 -21.36 -10.15 53.47
C GLN A 15 -20.09 -9.60 52.84
N ARG A 16 -19.22 -10.53 52.41
CA ARG A 16 -18.22 -10.22 51.41
C ARG A 16 -18.97 -9.51 50.29
N THR A 17 -18.71 -8.22 50.16
CA THR A 17 -18.93 -7.52 48.91
C THR A 17 -18.09 -8.27 47.89
N ASN A 18 -18.70 -9.21 47.19
CA ASN A 18 -18.20 -9.57 45.88
C ASN A 18 -18.37 -8.30 45.06
N ASN A 19 -17.35 -7.44 45.11
CA ASN A 19 -16.98 -6.58 44.00
C ASN A 19 -16.68 -7.53 42.86
N VAL A 20 -17.73 -8.02 42.21
CA VAL A 20 -17.62 -8.58 40.87
C VAL A 20 -17.08 -7.41 40.05
N PRO A 21 -15.87 -7.51 39.47
CA PRO A 21 -15.44 -6.52 38.51
C PRO A 21 -16.55 -6.41 37.46
N LYS A 22 -16.84 -5.21 36.98
CA LYS A 22 -17.60 -5.06 35.74
C LYS A 22 -16.77 -5.69 34.61
N GLU A 23 -16.76 -7.02 34.52
CA GLU A 23 -16.31 -7.75 33.35
C GLU A 23 -17.26 -7.35 32.24
N ASP A 24 -16.73 -6.58 31.30
CA ASP A 24 -17.07 -6.60 29.88
C ASP A 24 -18.55 -6.93 29.59
N GLN A 25 -19.45 -6.04 30.00
CA GLN A 25 -20.68 -5.85 29.24
C GLN A 25 -20.32 -5.15 27.92
N ARG A 26 -19.59 -5.87 27.06
CA ARG A 26 -19.66 -5.60 25.62
C ARG A 26 -21.11 -5.91 25.26
N PRO A 27 -21.83 -5.03 24.55
CA PRO A 27 -23.08 -5.47 23.96
C PRO A 27 -22.74 -6.73 23.18
N SER A 28 -23.50 -7.81 23.42
CA SER A 28 -23.51 -8.99 22.56
C SER A 28 -24.14 -8.57 21.23
N GLY A 29 -23.47 -7.64 20.54
CA GLY A 29 -23.81 -7.19 19.21
C GLY A 29 -23.74 -8.43 18.34
N HIS A 30 -24.84 -8.68 17.64
CA HIS A 30 -24.96 -9.75 16.67
C HIS A 30 -23.65 -9.91 15.91
N ARG A 31 -22.88 -10.96 16.21
CA ARG A 31 -21.77 -11.35 15.36
C ARG A 31 -22.43 -11.74 14.04
N MET A 32 -22.14 -10.95 13.02
CA MET A 32 -22.52 -11.30 11.66
C MET A 32 -21.92 -12.68 11.35
N LEU A 33 -22.65 -13.51 10.62
CA LEU A 33 -22.12 -14.81 10.23
C LEU A 33 -20.81 -14.59 9.44
N PRO A 34 -19.74 -15.36 9.69
CA PRO A 34 -18.44 -15.14 9.03
C PRO A 34 -18.50 -15.14 7.50
N GLU A 35 -19.48 -15.83 6.93
CA GLU A 35 -19.74 -15.87 5.49
C GLU A 35 -20.22 -14.51 4.96
N PHE A 36 -21.09 -13.82 5.70
CA PHE A 36 -21.55 -12.47 5.36
C PHE A 36 -20.45 -11.43 5.53
N GLU A 37 -19.62 -11.55 6.57
CA GLU A 37 -18.47 -10.64 6.75
C GLU A 37 -17.50 -10.74 5.57
N LYS A 38 -17.21 -11.97 5.12
CA LYS A 38 -16.39 -12.20 3.91
C LYS A 38 -17.05 -11.62 2.67
N GLU A 39 -18.36 -11.75 2.54
CA GLU A 39 -19.11 -11.21 1.40
C GLU A 39 -19.10 -9.69 1.36
N ILE A 40 -19.20 -9.01 2.52
CA ILE A 40 -19.04 -7.55 2.60
C ILE A 40 -17.64 -7.15 2.12
N VAL A 41 -16.60 -7.83 2.60
CA VAL A 41 -15.22 -7.53 2.20
C VAL A 41 -14.99 -7.72 0.70
N ARG A 42 -15.66 -8.69 0.04
CA ARG A 42 -15.63 -8.84 -1.44
C ARG A 42 -16.14 -7.62 -2.19
N HIS A 43 -17.03 -6.86 -1.55
CA HIS A 43 -17.67 -5.68 -2.13
C HIS A 43 -16.95 -4.37 -1.80
N LEU A 44 -15.93 -4.41 -0.93
CA LEU A 44 -15.12 -3.25 -0.60
C LEU A 44 -14.03 -3.04 -1.64
N ASN A 45 -13.84 -1.78 -2.06
CA ASN A 45 -12.69 -1.39 -2.87
C ASN A 45 -11.38 -1.49 -2.05
N ILE A 46 -10.25 -1.37 -2.73
CA ILE A 46 -8.91 -1.45 -2.13
C ILE A 46 -8.69 -0.44 -1.00
N LEU A 47 -9.24 0.78 -1.10
CA LEU A 47 -9.09 1.83 -0.10
C LEU A 47 -9.89 1.51 1.17
N ASP A 48 -11.12 1.05 1.01
CA ASP A 48 -11.99 0.65 2.11
C ASP A 48 -11.46 -0.59 2.81
N ARG A 49 -10.98 -1.58 2.05
CA ARG A 49 -10.32 -2.77 2.62
C ARG A 49 -9.03 -2.39 3.36
N SER A 50 -8.25 -1.46 2.82
CA SER A 50 -7.04 -0.94 3.47
C SER A 50 -7.35 -0.23 4.78
N THR A 51 -8.43 0.55 4.80
CA THR A 51 -8.93 1.22 6.00
C THR A 51 -9.38 0.19 7.02
N LEU A 52 -10.21 -0.79 6.63
CA LEU A 52 -10.65 -1.89 7.50
C LEU A 52 -9.44 -2.63 8.11
N ARG A 53 -8.41 -2.91 7.31
CA ARG A 53 -7.19 -3.58 7.77
C ARG A 53 -6.48 -2.83 8.89
N LYS A 54 -6.49 -1.49 8.88
CA LYS A 54 -5.86 -0.63 9.90
C LYS A 54 -6.67 -0.52 11.20
N THR A 55 -7.99 -0.76 11.16
CA THR A 55 -8.88 -0.45 12.30
C THR A 55 -8.66 -1.37 13.50
N CYS A 56 -8.57 -2.68 13.30
CA CYS A 56 -8.40 -3.66 14.38
C CYS A 56 -7.85 -5.00 13.88
N HIS A 57 -7.45 -5.88 14.81
CA HIS A 57 -6.91 -7.20 14.47
C HIS A 57 -7.90 -8.08 13.68
N ALA A 58 -9.18 -8.06 14.04
CA ALA A 58 -10.21 -8.81 13.31
C ALA A 58 -10.43 -8.24 11.90
N GLY A 59 -10.48 -6.90 11.77
CA GLY A 59 -10.56 -6.21 10.47
C GLY A 59 -9.37 -6.53 9.57
N ARG A 60 -8.16 -6.61 10.13
CA ARG A 60 -6.97 -7.07 9.42
C ARG A 60 -7.12 -8.48 8.88
N ILE A 61 -7.51 -9.43 9.73
CA ILE A 61 -7.72 -10.83 9.31
C ILE A 61 -8.74 -10.89 8.17
N LEU A 62 -9.85 -10.16 8.30
CA LEU A 62 -10.91 -10.11 7.30
C LEU A 62 -10.43 -9.51 5.97
N ALA A 63 -9.76 -8.35 6.01
CA ALA A 63 -9.25 -7.68 4.82
C ALA A 63 -8.16 -8.50 4.11
N ASP A 64 -7.34 -9.24 4.86
CA ASP A 64 -6.26 -10.09 4.34
C ASP A 64 -6.79 -11.43 3.77
N THR A 65 -8.09 -11.76 3.92
CA THR A 65 -8.68 -12.98 3.32
C THR A 65 -8.76 -12.97 1.80
N GLN A 66 -8.54 -11.81 1.16
CA GLN A 66 -8.61 -11.66 -0.28
C GLN A 66 -7.37 -10.94 -0.82
N PRO A 67 -6.88 -11.34 -2.01
CA PRO A 67 -5.77 -10.64 -2.63
C PRO A 67 -6.17 -9.22 -3.03
N TYR A 68 -5.20 -8.31 -2.93
CA TYR A 68 -5.34 -6.95 -3.44
C TYR A 68 -4.82 -6.91 -4.87
N ASN A 69 -5.72 -7.11 -5.83
CA ASN A 69 -5.40 -7.10 -7.25
C ASN A 69 -5.54 -5.68 -7.83
N ILE A 70 -4.41 -5.01 -7.96
CA ILE A 70 -4.31 -3.69 -8.59
C ILE A 70 -4.02 -3.90 -10.08
N GLU A 71 -4.97 -3.51 -10.92
CA GLU A 71 -4.78 -3.57 -12.37
C GLU A 71 -3.77 -2.52 -12.84
N ALA A 72 -3.81 -1.31 -12.28
CA ALA A 72 -2.79 -0.30 -12.54
C ALA A 72 -2.57 0.60 -11.32
N PHE A 73 -1.31 0.80 -10.94
CA PHE A 73 -0.86 1.82 -10.01
C PHE A 73 -0.06 2.85 -10.81
N SER A 74 -0.46 4.13 -10.81
CA SER A 74 0.21 5.15 -11.61
C SER A 74 0.62 6.35 -10.76
N LEU A 75 1.90 6.69 -10.80
CA LEU A 75 2.46 7.91 -10.24
C LEU A 75 2.67 8.92 -11.37
N HIS A 76 1.97 10.04 -11.30
CA HIS A 76 2.12 11.16 -12.21
C HIS A 76 2.78 12.30 -11.49
N SER A 77 3.91 12.78 -12.01
CA SER A 77 4.60 13.94 -11.43
C SER A 77 4.83 15.03 -12.47
N ASN A 78 4.66 16.27 -12.02
CA ASN A 78 5.03 17.50 -12.74
C ASN A 78 5.87 18.40 -11.81
N SER A 79 6.37 19.53 -12.30
CA SER A 79 7.29 20.45 -11.59
C SER A 79 6.88 20.87 -10.16
N HIS A 80 5.62 20.70 -9.77
CA HIS A 80 5.09 21.16 -8.48
C HIS A 80 4.21 20.13 -7.76
N ASP A 81 3.98 18.96 -8.35
CA ASP A 81 2.90 18.07 -7.90
C ASP A 81 3.18 16.61 -8.19
N VAL A 82 2.68 15.75 -7.29
CA VAL A 82 2.64 14.30 -7.46
C VAL A 82 1.20 13.86 -7.23
N SER A 83 0.62 13.21 -8.24
CA SER A 83 -0.69 12.61 -8.20
C SER A 83 -0.55 11.10 -8.34
N ILE A 84 -1.25 10.36 -7.49
CA ILE A 84 -1.27 8.90 -7.51
C ILE A 84 -2.68 8.44 -7.88
N SER A 85 -2.75 7.47 -8.78
CA SER A 85 -4.00 6.81 -9.10
C SER A 85 -3.89 5.29 -9.01
N ILE A 86 -4.98 4.66 -8.61
CA ILE A 86 -5.12 3.21 -8.48
C ILE A 86 -6.35 2.79 -9.26
N ARG A 87 -6.17 1.80 -10.14
CA ARG A 87 -7.25 1.13 -10.86
C ARG A 87 -7.35 -0.31 -10.41
N GLU A 88 -8.52 -0.71 -9.94
CA GLU A 88 -8.81 -2.09 -9.57
C GLU A 88 -9.22 -2.94 -10.79
N ASN A 89 -9.03 -4.26 -10.66
CA ASN A 89 -9.44 -5.26 -11.65
C ASN A 89 -10.96 -5.58 -11.53
N PRO A 90 -11.59 -6.16 -12.56
CA PRO A 90 -12.70 -5.57 -13.31
C PRO A 90 -14.06 -5.59 -12.60
N THR A 91 -14.16 -6.15 -11.39
CA THR A 91 -15.40 -6.17 -10.58
C THR A 91 -15.78 -4.75 -10.17
N PHE A 92 -14.77 -3.92 -9.92
CA PHE A 92 -14.89 -2.49 -9.64
C PHE A 92 -14.06 -1.77 -10.70
N ARG A 93 -14.67 -1.33 -11.81
CA ARG A 93 -14.01 -0.50 -12.84
C ARG A 93 -13.73 0.91 -12.33
N SER A 94 -13.23 1.01 -11.11
CA SER A 94 -13.05 2.25 -10.38
C SER A 94 -11.59 2.67 -10.53
N ILE A 95 -11.41 3.89 -11.03
CA ILE A 95 -10.13 4.58 -10.99
C ILE A 95 -10.24 5.56 -9.83
N PHE A 96 -9.37 5.38 -8.84
CA PHE A 96 -9.27 6.26 -7.69
C PHE A 96 -8.06 7.15 -7.86
N THR A 97 -8.28 8.46 -7.95
CA THR A 97 -7.21 9.43 -7.74
C THR A 97 -7.14 9.71 -6.26
N LEU A 98 -5.98 9.51 -5.65
CA LEU A 98 -5.81 9.72 -4.21
C LEU A 98 -5.77 11.21 -3.91
N ASP A 99 -6.40 11.59 -2.80
CA ASP A 99 -6.32 12.94 -2.28
C ASP A 99 -4.89 13.27 -1.83
N LYS A 100 -4.42 14.48 -2.13
CA LYS A 100 -3.01 14.86 -1.94
C LYS A 100 -2.57 14.82 -0.49
N GLU A 101 -3.46 15.13 0.44
CA GLU A 101 -3.13 15.19 1.87
C GLU A 101 -2.97 13.79 2.46
N SER A 102 -3.63 12.79 1.87
CA SER A 102 -3.70 11.42 2.39
C SER A 102 -3.06 10.35 1.49
N GLN A 103 -2.58 10.72 0.28
CA GLN A 103 -2.08 9.74 -0.69
C GLN A 103 -0.90 8.91 -0.17
N ASP A 104 0.05 9.51 0.56
CA ASP A 104 1.19 8.80 1.12
C ASP A 104 0.72 7.71 2.08
N GLU A 105 -0.14 8.07 3.04
CA GLU A 105 -0.67 7.14 4.01
C GLU A 105 -1.43 6.00 3.33
N ALA A 106 -2.31 6.33 2.37
CA ALA A 106 -3.12 5.37 1.65
C ALA A 106 -2.23 4.34 0.93
N VAL A 107 -1.23 4.81 0.16
CA VAL A 107 -0.28 3.94 -0.55
C VAL A 107 0.48 3.07 0.43
N LEU A 108 1.02 3.62 1.51
CA LEU A 108 1.78 2.83 2.48
C LEU A 108 0.93 1.72 3.11
N THR A 109 -0.34 1.98 3.43
CA THR A 109 -1.19 0.91 3.96
C THR A 109 -1.55 -0.16 2.94
N ILE A 110 -1.73 0.22 1.69
CA ILE A 110 -1.94 -0.75 0.61
C ILE A 110 -0.68 -1.60 0.47
N MET A 111 0.47 -0.98 0.22
CA MET A 111 1.71 -1.66 -0.15
C MET A 111 2.34 -2.48 0.99
N THR A 112 1.99 -2.21 2.25
CA THR A 112 2.37 -3.05 3.40
C THR A 112 1.52 -4.31 3.55
N ASN A 113 0.58 -4.54 2.64
CA ASN A 113 -0.07 -5.83 2.52
C ASN A 113 0.75 -6.77 1.63
N GLU A 114 1.19 -7.88 2.21
CA GLU A 114 2.01 -8.89 1.52
C GLU A 114 1.28 -9.58 0.36
N MET A 115 -0.06 -9.48 0.32
CA MET A 115 -0.92 -10.06 -0.71
C MET A 115 -1.30 -9.06 -1.83
N VAL A 116 -0.66 -7.88 -1.87
CA VAL A 116 -0.83 -6.93 -2.98
C VAL A 116 -0.11 -7.44 -4.23
N MET A 117 -0.88 -7.55 -5.30
CA MET A 117 -0.43 -7.86 -6.65
C MET A 117 -0.70 -6.65 -7.54
N ILE A 118 0.32 -6.13 -8.20
CA ILE A 118 0.21 -5.00 -9.12
C ILE A 118 0.51 -5.48 -10.53
N ARG A 119 -0.49 -5.40 -11.40
CA ARG A 119 -0.28 -5.81 -12.80
C ARG A 119 0.57 -4.80 -13.55
N HIS A 120 0.25 -3.51 -13.44
CA HIS A 120 0.99 -2.44 -14.12
C HIS A 120 1.37 -1.35 -13.11
N PHE A 121 2.66 -1.10 -12.96
CA PHE A 121 3.21 0.02 -12.19
C PHE A 121 3.71 1.09 -13.17
N GLY A 122 2.96 2.18 -13.28
CA GLY A 122 3.24 3.30 -14.16
C GLY A 122 3.91 4.46 -13.42
N ILE A 123 4.94 5.05 -14.02
CA ILE A 123 5.52 6.31 -13.59
C ILE A 123 5.56 7.23 -14.80
N VAL A 124 4.91 8.39 -14.71
CA VAL A 124 4.94 9.40 -15.77
C VAL A 124 5.39 10.70 -15.16
N THR A 125 6.58 11.14 -15.53
CA THR A 125 7.12 12.42 -15.10
C THR A 125 7.17 13.37 -16.30
N ARG A 126 6.52 14.53 -16.17
CA ARG A 126 6.56 15.60 -17.18
C ARG A 126 7.37 16.77 -16.66
N ARG A 127 8.18 17.40 -17.53
CA ARG A 127 8.92 18.64 -17.24
C ARG A 127 9.92 18.52 -16.09
N GLY A 128 10.90 17.62 -16.23
CA GLY A 128 12.14 17.74 -15.45
C GLY A 128 12.09 17.31 -14.00
N ILE A 129 11.02 16.64 -13.54
CA ILE A 129 11.00 16.08 -12.19
C ILE A 129 11.78 14.76 -12.14
N SER A 130 13.01 14.97 -11.70
CA SER A 130 14.01 14.14 -11.03
C SER A 130 13.65 12.71 -10.63
N GLY A 131 14.59 11.81 -10.92
CA GLY A 131 14.80 10.54 -10.22
C GLY A 131 14.67 10.53 -8.70
N ASP A 132 14.83 11.69 -8.06
CA ASP A 132 14.57 11.86 -6.62
C ASP A 132 13.17 11.39 -6.23
N VAL A 133 12.15 11.54 -7.09
CA VAL A 133 10.78 11.12 -6.73
C VAL A 133 10.67 9.60 -6.66
N ILE A 134 11.25 8.86 -7.60
CA ILE A 134 11.22 7.38 -7.56
C ILE A 134 11.99 6.90 -6.34
N HIS A 135 13.20 7.44 -6.13
CA HIS A 135 14.01 7.10 -4.96
C HIS A 135 13.26 7.40 -3.65
N GLN A 136 12.67 8.58 -3.49
CA GLN A 136 11.88 8.95 -2.31
C GLN A 136 10.71 7.99 -2.09
N TRP A 137 10.01 7.57 -3.14
CA TRP A 137 8.92 6.60 -3.03
C TRP A 137 9.40 5.23 -2.62
N VAL A 138 10.50 4.74 -3.21
CA VAL A 138 11.09 3.46 -2.83
C VAL A 138 11.55 3.51 -1.37
N GLU A 139 12.19 4.58 -0.92
CA GLU A 139 12.60 4.75 0.48
C GLU A 139 11.42 4.85 1.44
N LYS A 140 10.33 5.56 1.08
CA LYS A 140 9.10 5.58 1.87
C LYS A 140 8.53 4.17 2.06
N LEU A 141 8.49 3.37 1.00
CA LEU A 141 7.99 1.99 1.06
C LEU A 141 8.89 1.10 1.93
N LYS A 142 10.21 1.18 1.76
CA LYS A 142 11.17 0.45 2.60
C LYS A 142 11.02 0.83 4.08
N ASN A 143 10.92 2.12 4.39
CA ASN A 143 10.74 2.63 5.75
C ASN A 143 9.41 2.19 6.39
N ALA A 144 8.37 2.00 5.57
CA ALA A 144 7.10 1.43 6.01
C ALA A 144 7.15 -0.10 6.21
N GLY A 145 8.28 -0.75 5.94
CA GLY A 145 8.48 -2.18 6.10
C GLY A 145 8.16 -3.03 4.86
N VAL A 146 7.93 -2.40 3.69
CA VAL A 146 7.72 -3.13 2.44
C VAL A 146 9.05 -3.69 1.97
N ARG A 147 9.18 -5.03 1.99
CA ARG A 147 10.43 -5.72 1.62
C ARG A 147 10.56 -5.93 0.11
N ARG A 148 9.47 -6.34 -0.53
CA ARG A 148 9.41 -6.59 -1.97
C ARG A 148 8.03 -6.24 -2.52
N LEU A 149 7.98 -5.85 -3.78
CA LEU A 149 6.74 -5.58 -4.51
C LEU A 149 6.43 -6.72 -5.49
N MET A 150 5.20 -7.21 -5.50
CA MET A 150 4.74 -8.16 -6.51
C MET A 150 4.16 -7.37 -7.70
N VAL A 151 5.06 -6.97 -8.61
CA VAL A 151 4.73 -6.16 -9.80
C VAL A 151 5.00 -6.98 -11.06
N ASN A 152 4.00 -7.13 -11.92
CA ASN A 152 4.16 -7.85 -13.19
C ASN A 152 4.84 -7.01 -14.25
N GLN A 153 4.48 -5.73 -14.36
CA GLN A 153 4.98 -4.84 -15.39
C GLN A 153 5.30 -3.46 -14.84
N ILE A 154 6.44 -2.92 -15.23
CA ILE A 154 6.84 -1.54 -14.95
C ILE A 154 6.84 -0.76 -16.26
N HIS A 155 6.19 0.41 -16.26
CA HIS A 155 6.24 1.36 -17.36
C HIS A 155 6.64 2.74 -16.84
N ILE A 156 7.76 3.26 -17.33
CA ILE A 156 8.31 4.54 -16.90
C ILE A 156 8.41 5.45 -18.13
N VAL A 157 7.82 6.63 -18.04
CA VAL A 157 7.85 7.66 -19.07
C VAL A 157 8.49 8.92 -18.49
N TYR A 158 9.63 9.31 -19.05
CA TYR A 158 10.39 10.49 -18.68
C TYR A 158 10.43 11.48 -19.84
N ASP A 159 9.61 12.53 -19.72
CA ASP A 159 9.62 13.67 -20.62
C ASP A 159 10.50 14.77 -20.02
N LEU A 160 11.77 14.76 -20.46
CA LEU A 160 12.79 15.73 -20.08
C LEU A 160 12.96 16.76 -21.20
N PHE A 161 12.10 17.77 -21.24
CA PHE A 161 12.35 19.00 -21.99
C PHE A 161 13.53 19.80 -21.40
N SER A 162 14.78 19.34 -21.61
CA SER A 162 15.96 20.20 -21.59
C SER A 162 17.19 19.39 -22.01
N LYS A 163 17.90 19.84 -23.05
CA LYS A 163 19.22 19.30 -23.43
C LYS A 163 20.28 19.53 -22.33
N ASP A 164 19.97 20.35 -21.33
CA ASP A 164 20.88 20.83 -20.27
C ASP A 164 20.51 20.30 -18.87
N VAL A 165 20.02 19.06 -18.74
CA VAL A 165 19.86 18.44 -17.42
C VAL A 165 21.25 18.11 -16.82
N PRO A 166 21.60 18.62 -15.61
CA PRO A 166 22.87 18.33 -14.97
C PRO A 166 23.11 16.82 -14.78
N LYS A 167 24.36 16.35 -14.97
CA LYS A 167 24.74 14.93 -14.84
C LYS A 167 24.31 14.29 -13.52
N GLU A 168 24.36 15.03 -12.42
CA GLU A 168 23.94 14.56 -11.09
C GLU A 168 22.47 14.12 -11.04
N ARG A 169 21.57 14.86 -11.71
CA ARG A 169 20.13 14.51 -11.76
C ARG A 169 19.87 13.27 -12.62
N ARG A 170 20.72 13.03 -13.63
CA ARG A 170 20.66 11.80 -14.46
C ARG A 170 21.00 10.57 -13.62
N GLY A 171 22.09 10.61 -12.85
CA GLY A 171 22.51 9.49 -11.99
C GLY A 171 21.47 9.11 -10.93
N ARG A 172 20.76 10.09 -10.34
CA ARG A 172 19.69 9.81 -9.38
C ARG A 172 18.46 9.16 -10.01
N THR A 173 18.18 9.47 -11.28
CA THR A 173 17.08 8.84 -12.04
C THR A 173 17.39 7.38 -12.30
N GLU A 174 18.61 7.08 -12.73
CA GLU A 174 19.07 5.71 -12.89
C GLU A 174 19.00 4.94 -11.55
N ALA A 175 19.50 5.53 -10.47
CA ALA A 175 19.46 4.90 -9.15
C ALA A 175 18.03 4.61 -8.66
N GLY A 176 17.11 5.57 -8.79
CA GLY A 176 15.70 5.36 -8.40
C GLY A 176 15.03 4.26 -9.22
N ILE A 177 15.23 4.24 -10.54
CA ILE A 177 14.70 3.17 -11.43
C ILE A 177 15.28 1.81 -11.02
N ARG A 178 16.60 1.76 -10.78
CA ARG A 178 17.29 0.54 -10.32
C ARG A 178 16.68 0.03 -9.02
N GLU A 179 16.53 0.89 -8.04
CA GLU A 179 15.98 0.53 -6.73
C GLU A 179 14.53 0.03 -6.82
N LEU A 180 13.70 0.64 -7.68
CA LEU A 180 12.33 0.16 -7.92
C LEU A 180 12.32 -1.24 -8.54
N ILE A 181 13.16 -1.48 -9.56
CA ILE A 181 13.30 -2.79 -10.20
C ILE A 181 13.82 -3.82 -9.20
N GLU A 182 14.85 -3.48 -8.42
CA GLU A 182 15.42 -4.34 -7.39
C GLU A 182 14.42 -4.62 -6.26
N MET A 183 13.49 -3.69 -5.97
CA MET A 183 12.43 -3.90 -4.98
C MET A 183 11.40 -4.94 -5.45
N CYS A 184 11.27 -5.21 -6.74
CA CYS A 184 10.33 -6.21 -7.23
C CYS A 184 10.77 -7.64 -6.88
N VAL A 185 9.80 -8.54 -6.70
CA VAL A 185 10.07 -9.98 -6.50
C VAL A 185 10.69 -10.57 -7.78
N PRO A 186 11.87 -11.22 -7.70
CA PRO A 186 12.46 -11.93 -8.84
C PRO A 186 11.49 -12.96 -9.45
N GLY A 187 11.39 -12.99 -10.78
CA GLY A 187 10.51 -13.91 -11.51
C GLY A 187 9.04 -13.49 -11.60
N VAL A 188 8.61 -12.43 -10.89
CA VAL A 188 7.26 -11.85 -11.03
C VAL A 188 7.25 -10.74 -12.08
N LEU A 189 8.29 -9.89 -12.10
CA LEU A 189 8.44 -8.82 -13.08
C LEU A 189 8.75 -9.41 -14.47
N THR A 190 7.78 -9.30 -15.37
CA THR A 190 7.82 -9.88 -16.73
C THR A 190 8.09 -8.86 -17.82
N SER A 191 7.70 -7.60 -17.62
CA SER A 191 7.88 -6.53 -18.60
C SER A 191 8.44 -5.26 -17.97
N ILE A 192 9.48 -4.70 -18.59
CA ILE A 192 10.07 -3.41 -18.22
C ILE A 192 10.06 -2.52 -19.46
N VAL A 193 9.26 -1.46 -19.45
CA VAL A 193 9.21 -0.47 -20.52
C VAL A 193 9.68 0.87 -19.95
N ILE A 194 10.70 1.45 -20.57
CA ILE A 194 11.27 2.72 -20.17
C ILE A 194 11.36 3.62 -21.40
N ASP A 195 10.53 4.65 -21.45
CA ASP A 195 10.44 5.64 -22.52
C ASP A 195 11.07 6.95 -22.03
N ILE A 196 12.18 7.36 -22.64
CA ILE A 196 12.97 8.51 -22.20
C ILE A 196 13.45 9.31 -23.42
N ASP A 197 13.23 10.61 -23.38
CA ASP A 197 13.65 11.54 -24.45
C ASP A 197 15.17 11.79 -24.53
N PHE A 198 16.00 11.15 -23.70
CA PHE A 198 17.45 11.34 -23.70
C PHE A 198 18.20 10.02 -23.42
N ILE A 199 19.11 9.65 -24.32
CA ILE A 199 19.72 8.30 -24.42
C ILE A 199 20.96 8.10 -23.53
N ASP A 200 21.45 9.12 -22.85
CA ASP A 200 22.73 9.08 -22.14
C ASP A 200 22.60 8.61 -20.67
N LEU A 201 21.74 7.62 -20.42
CA LEU A 201 21.71 6.87 -19.16
C LEU A 201 22.68 5.69 -19.23
N THR A 202 23.55 5.59 -18.25
CA THR A 202 24.53 4.52 -18.12
C THR A 202 23.91 3.29 -17.48
N TRP A 203 22.98 2.61 -18.18
CA TRP A 203 22.22 1.41 -17.73
C TRP A 203 23.04 0.25 -17.13
N THR A 204 24.36 0.36 -17.13
CA THR A 204 25.36 -0.63 -16.75
C THR A 204 25.08 -1.37 -15.45
N ASP A 205 24.44 -0.76 -14.45
CA ASP A 205 24.15 -1.44 -13.19
C ASP A 205 22.71 -1.98 -13.09
N ILE A 206 21.73 -1.31 -13.73
CA ILE A 206 20.33 -1.80 -13.78
C ILE A 206 20.27 -3.18 -14.48
N VAL A 207 20.98 -3.33 -15.60
CA VAL A 207 20.99 -4.56 -16.40
C VAL A 207 21.59 -5.77 -15.66
N LYS A 208 22.34 -5.52 -14.59
CA LYS A 208 22.95 -6.58 -13.77
C LYS A 208 21.96 -7.17 -12.76
N SER A 209 20.88 -6.46 -12.42
CA SER A 209 19.88 -6.93 -11.46
C SER A 209 19.23 -8.24 -11.89
N GLN A 210 18.83 -9.06 -10.92
CA GLN A 210 18.21 -10.36 -11.19
C GLN A 210 16.85 -10.19 -11.89
N GLN A 211 16.07 -9.20 -11.45
CA GLN A 211 14.74 -8.89 -11.98
C GLN A 211 14.82 -8.48 -13.45
N TRP A 212 15.81 -7.65 -13.81
CA TRP A 212 16.06 -7.31 -15.21
C TRP A 212 16.36 -8.54 -16.06
N LYS A 213 17.28 -9.40 -15.61
CA LYS A 213 17.67 -10.62 -16.34
C LYS A 213 16.54 -11.64 -16.48
N MET A 214 15.57 -11.64 -15.55
CA MET A 214 14.43 -12.57 -15.55
C MET A 214 13.21 -12.01 -16.28
N ALA A 215 13.17 -10.72 -16.61
CA ALA A 215 12.07 -10.14 -17.37
C ALA A 215 12.04 -10.71 -18.78
N THR A 216 10.85 -11.14 -19.22
CA THR A 216 10.64 -11.70 -20.57
C THR A 216 10.67 -10.63 -21.64
N GLU A 217 10.36 -9.39 -21.28
CA GLU A 217 10.29 -8.25 -22.18
C GLU A 217 10.95 -7.03 -21.57
N ILE A 218 11.87 -6.43 -22.33
CA ILE A 218 12.52 -5.18 -21.94
C ILE A 218 12.57 -4.28 -23.17
N ARG A 219 11.97 -3.10 -23.05
CA ARG A 219 11.99 -2.06 -24.09
C ARG A 219 12.50 -0.77 -23.48
N VAL A 220 13.63 -0.29 -24.01
CA VAL A 220 14.15 1.05 -23.69
C VAL A 220 14.00 1.88 -24.96
N VAL A 221 13.08 2.84 -24.94
CA VAL A 221 12.82 3.74 -26.06
C VAL A 221 13.56 5.04 -25.78
N GLY A 222 14.47 5.39 -26.68
CA GLY A 222 15.16 6.66 -26.68
C GLY A 222 14.53 7.59 -27.72
N GLY A 223 14.13 8.79 -27.31
CA GLY A 223 13.62 9.83 -28.20
C GLY A 223 14.66 10.28 -29.24
N GLY A 224 14.76 9.54 -30.34
CA GLY A 224 15.50 9.92 -31.53
C GLY A 224 14.63 10.78 -32.45
N LYS A 225 14.87 12.09 -32.45
CA LYS A 225 14.71 12.94 -33.62
C LYS A 225 15.96 13.78 -33.81
#